data_AF-A0A842UCV7-F1
#
_entry.id   AF-A0A842UCV7-F1
#
_cell.length_a   1.000
_cell.length_b   1.000
_cell.length_c   1.000
_cell.angle_alpha   90.00
_cell.angle_beta   90.00
_cell.angle_gamma   90.00
#
_symmetry.space_group_name_H-M   'P 1'
#
loop_
_entity.id
_entity.type
_entity.pdbx_description
1 polymer ?
#
loop_
_entity_poly.entity_id
_entity_poly.type
_entity_poly.pdbx_seq_one_letter_code
_entity_poly.pdbx_strand_id
1 'polypeptide(L)' 'MAKFKEAEARIFKGICMDCNTRNPLGSTKCRSCGKPGSVRRKSKKRSVAGG' A
#
# COMPACT_ATOMS: atom_id res chain seq x y z
N MET A 1 -20.32 -0.44 -7.92
CA MET A 1 -19.40 -1.59 -7.74
C MET A 1 -19.47 -2.04 -6.29
N ALA A 2 -19.69 -3.33 -6.04
CA ALA A 2 -19.77 -3.86 -4.67
C ALA A 2 -18.44 -3.67 -3.94
N LYS A 3 -18.48 -3.08 -2.73
CA LYS A 3 -17.31 -2.94 -1.87
C LYS A 3 -17.23 -4.14 -0.94
N PHE A 4 -16.15 -4.90 -1.02
CA PHE A 4 -15.88 -6.02 -0.14
C PHE A 4 -15.06 -5.53 1.06
N LYS A 5 -15.73 -5.29 2.19
CA LYS A 5 -15.13 -4.73 3.41
C LYS A 5 -13.91 -5.52 3.90
N GLU A 6 -13.96 -6.85 3.77
CA GLU A 6 -12.89 -7.76 4.18
C GLU A 6 -11.63 -7.60 3.31
N ALA A 7 -11.82 -7.40 2.00
CA ALA A 7 -10.72 -7.14 1.08
C ALA A 7 -10.09 -5.78 1.40
N GLU A 8 -10.88 -4.74 1.65
CA GLU A 8 -10.40 -3.39 1.97
C GLU A 8 -9.52 -3.35 3.24
N ALA A 9 -9.84 -4.18 4.23
CA ALA A 9 -9.04 -4.32 5.45
C ALA A 9 -7.67 -4.95 5.19
N ARG A 10 -7.57 -5.86 4.19
CA ARG A 10 -6.34 -6.62 3.87
C ARG A 10 -5.47 -5.99 2.79
N ILE A 11 -5.92 -4.92 2.13
CA ILE A 11 -5.12 -4.24 1.10
C ILE A 11 -3.89 -3.59 1.71
N PHE A 12 -2.72 -3.97 1.20
CA PHE A 12 -1.45 -3.30 1.50
C PHE A 12 -1.42 -1.87 0.96
N LYS A 13 -1.16 -0.92 1.85
CA LYS A 13 -1.16 0.53 1.58
C LYS A 13 0.25 1.14 1.59
N GLY A 14 1.28 0.37 1.91
CA GLY A 14 2.68 0.77 1.78
C GLY A 14 3.23 0.45 0.39
N ILE A 15 4.19 1.23 -0.10
CA ILE A 15 4.92 0.99 -1.35
C ILE A 15 6.42 1.14 -1.12
N CYS A 16 7.21 0.21 -1.65
CA CYS A 16 8.67 0.31 -1.67
C CYS A 16 9.10 1.40 -2.65
N MET A 17 10.09 2.22 -2.27
CA MET A 17 10.67 3.23 -3.16
C MET A 17 11.62 2.66 -4.22
N ASP A 18 12.23 1.49 -3.97
CA ASP A 18 13.14 0.86 -4.92
C ASP A 18 12.44 -0.08 -5.93
N CYS A 19 11.56 -0.98 -5.46
CA CYS A 19 10.96 -2.03 -6.29
C CYS A 19 9.44 -1.88 -6.49
N ASN A 20 8.83 -0.80 -5.99
CA ASN A 20 7.40 -0.49 -6.11
C ASN A 20 6.42 -1.56 -5.58
N THR A 21 6.91 -2.59 -4.87
CA THR A 21 6.09 -3.64 -4.27
C THR A 21 5.20 -3.06 -3.17
N ARG A 22 3.94 -3.53 -3.08
CA ARG A 22 3.04 -3.17 -1.97
C ARG A 22 3.42 -3.94 -0.70
N ASN A 23 3.50 -3.22 0.41
CA ASN A 23 3.90 -3.73 1.72
C ASN A 23 2.86 -3.35 2.79
N PRO A 24 2.79 -4.09 3.91
CA PRO A 24 2.04 -3.70 5.09
C PRO A 24 2.40 -2.29 5.58
N LEU A 25 1.43 -1.57 6.14
CA LEU A 25 1.73 -0.31 6.83
C LEU A 25 2.52 -0.62 8.10
N GLY A 26 3.68 0.02 8.27
CA GLY A 26 4.58 -0.24 9.40
C GLY A 26 5.64 -1.31 9.14
N SER A 27 5.72 -1.88 7.94
CA SER A 27 6.81 -2.80 7.59
C SER A 27 8.17 -2.09 7.62
N THR A 28 9.11 -2.59 8.41
CA THR A 28 10.47 -2.05 8.52
C THR A 28 11.35 -2.37 7.31
N LYS A 29 11.00 -3.43 6.58
CA LYS A 29 11.67 -3.89 5.35
C LYS A 29 10.68 -4.22 4.24
N CYS A 30 11.11 -4.11 2.99
CA CYS A 30 10.30 -4.58 1.87
C CYS A 30 10.27 -6.12 1.80
N ARG A 31 9.08 -6.71 1.60
CA ARG A 31 8.92 -8.18 1.48
C ARG A 31 9.49 -8.79 0.20
N SER A 32 9.81 -7.97 -0.80
CA SER A 32 10.33 -8.42 -2.10
C SER A 32 11.83 -8.19 -2.20
N CYS A 33 12.28 -6.92 -2.12
CA CYS A 33 13.71 -6.61 -2.24
C CYS A 33 14.50 -6.63 -0.92
N GLY A 34 13.84 -6.81 0.24
CA GLY A 34 14.51 -6.87 1.55
C GLY A 34 15.04 -5.54 2.09
N LYS A 35 15.06 -4.45 1.29
CA LYS A 35 15.65 -3.18 1.70
C LYS A 35 14.94 -2.58 2.92
N PRO A 36 15.67 -2.25 4.01
CA PRO A 36 15.10 -1.63 5.19
C PRO A 36 14.80 -0.15 4.94
N GLY A 37 13.79 0.40 5.60
CA GLY A 37 13.47 1.83 5.59
C GLY A 37 12.96 2.39 4.26
N SER A 38 12.78 1.57 3.21
CA SER A 38 12.33 2.02 1.89
C SER A 38 10.81 1.95 1.68
N VAL A 39 10.04 1.53 2.68
CA VAL A 39 8.59 1.41 2.61
C VAL A 39 7.92 2.71 3.06
N ARG A 40 7.24 3.38 2.13
CA ARG A 40 6.45 4.59 2.41
C ARG A 40 4.96 4.33 2.25
N ARG A 41 4.11 5.16 2.87
CA ARG A 41 2.66 5.13 2.62
C ARG A 41 2.38 5.56 1.18
N LYS A 42 1.60 4.77 0.44
CA LYS A 42 1.13 5.17 -0.90
C LYS A 42 0.17 6.36 -0.72
N SER A 43 0.39 7.41 -1.50
CA SER A 43 -0.49 8.58 -1.52
C SER A 43 -1.91 8.15 -1.89
N LYS A 44 -2.85 8.35 -0.97
CA LYS A 44 -4.28 8.16 -1.24
C LYS A 44 -4.76 9.44 -1.93
N LYS A 45 -4.75 9.48 -3.27
CA LYS A 45 -5.62 10.45 -3.95
C LYS A 45 -7.04 10.11 -3.48
N ARG A 46 -7.81 11.12 -3.04
CA ARG A 46 -9.26 10.96 -2.95
C ARG A 46 -9.67 10.58 -4.36
N SER A 47 -9.97 9.30 -4.58
CA SER A 47 -10.61 8.85 -5.82
C SER A 47 -11.79 9.78 -5.98
N VAL A 48 -11.74 10.61 -7.02
CA VAL A 48 -12.79 11.58 -7.36
C VAL A 48 -14.10 10.82 -7.18
N ALA A 49 -14.86 11.19 -6.16
CA ALA A 49 -16.26 10.80 -6.12
C ALA A 49 -16.82 11.47 -7.35
N GLY A 50 -17.11 10.68 -8.39
CA GLY A 50 -17.77 11.18 -9.58
C GLY A 50 -19.03 11.89 -9.14
N GLY A 51 -19.01 13.21 -9.32
CA GLY A 51 -20.21 14.04 -9.39
C GLY A 51 -20.56 14.19 -10.86
#